data_AF-A0A517NKT5-F1
#
_entry.id   AF-A0A517NKT5-F1
#
_cell.length_a   1.000
_cell.length_b   1.000
_cell.length_c   1.000
_cell.angle_alpha   90.00
_cell.angle_beta   90.00
_cell.angle_gamma   90.00
#
_symmetry.space_group_name_H-M   'P 1'
#
loop_
_entity.id
_entity.type
_entity.pdbx_description
1 polymer ?
#
loop_
_entity_poly.entity_id
_entity_poly.type
_entity_poly.pdbx_seq_one_letter_code
_entity_poly.pdbx_strand_id
1 'polypeptide(L)'
;MPRKSSTFRASFAALWIRALTSSELRSLVNEVKLGDPDATSRATVFVASESFGLWHNRARAKLCRYFKNHPPTDGECKRMVDAIVNRLLDGRFSEQFKDQLSMAIRFDADRLADAAKTAACSDKDYVRRYAAWISNVLDSS
;
A
#
# COMPACT_ATOMS: atom_id res chain seq x y z
N MET A 1 28.04 -10.53 13.87
CA MET A 1 27.92 -9.05 13.85
C MET A 1 26.47 -8.67 14.13
N PRO A 2 26.15 -7.81 15.11
CA PRO A 2 24.78 -7.44 15.40
C PRO A 2 24.31 -6.34 14.43
N ARG A 3 23.22 -6.60 13.68
CA ARG A 3 22.52 -5.58 12.88
C ARG A 3 21.85 -4.59 13.83
N LYS A 4 22.53 -3.50 14.14
CA LYS A 4 21.89 -2.33 14.78
C LYS A 4 21.24 -1.46 13.68
N SER A 5 20.09 -0.87 14.04
CA SER A 5 19.50 0.33 13.42
C SER A 5 18.45 0.14 12.31
N SER A 6 17.38 -0.62 12.55
CA SER A 6 16.14 -0.54 11.74
C SER A 6 14.97 0.16 12.46
N THR A 7 15.06 0.38 13.78
CA THR A 7 13.94 0.85 14.60
C THR A 7 13.77 2.37 14.56
N PHE A 8 14.86 3.15 14.57
CA PHE A 8 14.78 4.62 14.69
C PHE A 8 14.13 5.30 13.47
N ARG A 9 14.37 4.81 12.23
CA ARG A 9 13.76 5.36 11.01
C ARG A 9 12.26 5.02 10.88
N ALA A 10 11.84 3.85 11.34
CA ALA A 10 10.44 3.45 11.32
C ALA A 10 9.58 4.31 12.28
N SER A 11 10.13 4.67 13.43
CA SER A 11 9.48 5.51 14.44
C SER A 11 9.19 6.92 13.95
N PHE A 12 10.16 7.57 13.29
CA PHE A 12 9.95 8.91 12.72
C PHE A 12 8.98 8.88 11.54
N ALA A 13 9.09 7.87 10.66
CA ALA A 13 8.19 7.71 9.53
C ALA A 13 6.72 7.63 9.98
N ALA A 14 6.44 6.85 11.03
CA ALA A 14 5.11 6.70 11.57
C ALA A 14 4.55 8.00 12.17
N LEU A 15 5.39 8.85 12.77
CA LEU A 15 4.96 10.09 13.42
C LEU A 15 4.54 11.16 12.41
N TRP A 16 5.37 11.46 11.40
CA TRP A 16 5.01 12.48 10.40
C TRP A 16 3.79 12.05 9.59
N ILE A 17 3.69 10.77 9.23
CA ILE A 17 2.55 10.25 8.47
C ILE A 17 1.24 10.38 9.25
N ARG A 18 1.25 10.11 10.55
CA ARG A 18 0.06 10.23 11.40
C ARG A 18 -0.39 11.68 11.58
N ALA A 19 0.53 12.64 11.45
CA ALA A 19 0.24 14.06 11.56
C ALA A 19 -0.31 14.68 10.26
N LEU A 20 -0.25 13.96 9.13
CA LEU A 20 -0.69 14.50 7.84
C LEU A 20 -2.18 14.88 7.84
N THR A 21 -2.43 16.14 7.55
CA THR A 21 -3.77 16.69 7.35
C THR A 21 -4.32 16.36 5.97
N SER A 22 -5.64 16.54 5.80
CA SER A 22 -6.26 16.34 4.48
C SER A 22 -5.73 17.29 3.40
N SER A 23 -5.28 18.49 3.75
CA SER A 23 -4.65 19.44 2.83
C SER A 23 -3.26 18.97 2.40
N GLU A 24 -2.43 18.51 3.33
CA GLU A 24 -1.09 18.01 3.02
C GLU A 24 -1.16 16.75 2.15
N LEU A 25 -2.10 15.85 2.42
CA LEU A 25 -2.32 14.67 1.58
C LEU A 25 -2.78 15.02 0.16
N ARG A 26 -3.57 16.09 -0.01
CA ARG A 26 -3.95 16.58 -1.34
C ARG A 26 -2.75 17.16 -2.06
N SER A 27 -1.91 17.94 -1.36
CA SER A 27 -0.67 18.48 -1.91
C SER A 27 0.25 17.36 -2.38
N LEU A 28 0.50 16.37 -1.52
CA LEU A 28 1.32 15.20 -1.83
C LEU A 28 0.83 14.48 -3.09
N VAL A 29 -0.48 14.25 -3.22
CA VAL A 29 -1.05 13.62 -4.42
C VAL A 29 -0.81 14.47 -5.68
N ASN A 30 -0.93 15.80 -5.57
CA ASN A 30 -0.73 16.70 -6.70
C ASN A 30 0.75 16.78 -7.11
N GLU A 31 1.66 16.92 -6.14
CA GLU A 31 3.11 16.95 -6.37
C GLU A 31 3.60 15.67 -7.08
N VAL A 32 3.15 14.50 -6.63
CA VAL A 32 3.44 13.21 -7.30
C VAL A 32 2.98 13.22 -8.76
N LYS A 33 1.78 13.74 -9.03
CA LYS A 33 1.25 13.82 -10.40
C LYS A 33 2.00 14.80 -11.30
N LEU A 34 2.62 15.81 -10.71
CA LEU A 34 3.48 16.77 -11.41
C LEU A 34 4.89 16.21 -11.66
N GLY A 35 5.19 15.00 -11.20
CA GLY A 35 6.46 14.33 -11.42
C GLY A 35 7.55 14.71 -10.42
N ASP A 36 7.19 15.26 -9.25
CA ASP A 36 8.16 15.56 -8.20
C ASP A 36 8.77 14.26 -7.63
N PRO A 37 10.09 14.05 -7.73
CA PRO A 37 10.74 12.83 -7.26
C PRO A 37 10.79 12.71 -5.74
N ASP A 38 10.90 13.81 -4.99
CA ASP A 38 10.87 13.79 -3.53
C ASP A 38 9.46 13.46 -3.02
N ALA A 39 8.44 14.09 -3.62
CA ALA A 39 7.05 13.76 -3.33
C ALA A 39 6.73 12.29 -3.64
N THR A 40 7.27 11.76 -4.74
CA THR A 40 7.17 10.33 -5.08
C THR A 40 7.76 9.46 -3.98
N SER A 41 8.99 9.74 -3.55
CA SER A 41 9.63 8.96 -2.47
C SER A 41 8.85 9.04 -1.15
N ARG A 42 8.38 10.22 -0.75
CA ARG A 42 7.52 10.38 0.44
C ARG A 42 6.19 9.62 0.29
N ALA A 43 5.59 9.63 -0.89
CA ALA A 43 4.35 8.95 -1.16
C ALA A 43 4.48 7.42 -1.14
N THR A 44 5.60 6.84 -1.63
CA THR A 44 5.82 5.38 -1.52
C THR A 44 5.96 4.95 -0.06
N VAL A 45 6.64 5.74 0.76
CA VAL A 45 6.73 5.52 2.21
C VAL A 45 5.35 5.64 2.87
N PHE A 46 4.54 6.64 2.50
CA PHE A 46 3.18 6.81 2.99
C PHE A 46 2.27 5.63 2.64
N VAL A 47 2.30 5.15 1.39
CA VAL A 47 1.52 3.99 0.95
C VAL A 47 1.95 2.72 1.70
N ALA A 48 3.25 2.54 1.93
CA ALA A 48 3.78 1.38 2.67
C ALA A 48 3.54 1.44 4.18
N SER A 49 3.22 2.60 4.75
CA SER A 49 3.03 2.78 6.21
C SER A 49 1.58 2.66 6.65
N GLU A 50 1.35 2.15 7.86
CA GLU A 50 0.03 2.10 8.50
C GLU A 50 -0.31 3.45 9.17
N SER A 51 -1.53 3.94 8.93
CA SER A 51 -2.05 5.20 9.51
C SER A 51 -3.54 5.34 9.27
N PHE A 52 -4.21 6.05 10.20
CA PHE A 52 -5.67 6.10 10.32
C PHE A 52 -6.23 7.53 10.45
N GLY A 53 -5.62 8.51 9.78
CA GLY A 53 -6.12 9.89 9.78
C GLY A 53 -7.23 10.14 8.75
N LEU A 54 -7.92 11.27 8.91
CA LEU A 54 -8.92 11.72 7.96
C LEU A 54 -8.30 11.84 6.56
N TRP A 55 -8.96 11.27 5.55
CA TRP A 55 -8.52 11.31 4.15
C TRP A 55 -7.31 10.41 3.81
N HIS A 56 -6.70 9.70 4.76
CA HIS A 56 -5.52 8.85 4.51
C HIS A 56 -5.81 7.74 3.49
N ASN A 57 -6.90 6.99 3.68
CA ASN A 57 -7.26 5.90 2.77
C ASN A 57 -7.61 6.42 1.37
N ARG A 58 -8.20 7.61 1.29
CA ARG A 58 -8.49 8.27 0.00
C ARG A 58 -7.21 8.72 -0.70
N ALA A 59 -6.23 9.22 0.05
CA ALA A 59 -4.92 9.55 -0.47
C ALA A 59 -4.19 8.30 -1.00
N ARG A 60 -4.15 7.21 -0.21
CA ARG A 60 -3.60 5.92 -0.66
C ARG A 60 -4.26 5.42 -1.93
N ALA A 61 -5.58 5.42 -1.99
CA ALA A 61 -6.32 5.00 -3.18
C ALA A 61 -5.93 5.83 -4.43
N LYS A 62 -5.83 7.16 -4.29
CA LYS A 62 -5.40 8.05 -5.37
C LYS A 62 -3.95 7.80 -5.81
N LEU A 63 -3.03 7.64 -4.87
CA LEU A 63 -1.63 7.36 -5.14
C LEU A 63 -1.46 6.00 -5.81
N CYS A 64 -2.07 4.95 -5.27
CA CYS A 64 -1.98 3.61 -5.85
C CYS A 64 -2.55 3.54 -7.27
N ARG A 65 -3.65 4.25 -7.55
CA ARG A 65 -4.17 4.37 -8.91
C ARG A 65 -3.17 5.03 -9.87
N TYR A 66 -2.45 6.05 -9.40
CA TYR A 66 -1.42 6.71 -10.19
C TYR A 66 -0.20 5.80 -10.41
N PHE A 67 0.35 5.23 -9.33
CA PHE A 67 1.53 4.37 -9.36
C PHE A 67 1.32 3.09 -10.17
N LYS A 68 0.10 2.56 -10.21
CA LYS A 68 -0.23 1.42 -11.08
C LYS A 68 0.16 1.65 -12.55
N ASN A 69 0.08 2.89 -13.03
CA ASN A 69 0.42 3.27 -14.40
C ASN A 69 1.76 4.00 -14.52
N HIS A 70 2.29 4.50 -13.40
CA HIS A 70 3.56 5.22 -13.32
C HIS A 70 4.37 4.63 -12.16
N PRO A 71 4.93 3.42 -12.35
CA PRO A 71 5.60 2.71 -11.27
C PRO A 71 6.82 3.53 -10.78
N PRO A 72 7.00 3.67 -9.46
CA PRO A 72 8.27 4.15 -8.91
C PRO A 72 9.36 3.08 -9.07
N THR A 73 10.50 3.23 -8.39
CA THR A 73 11.59 2.25 -8.51
C THR A 73 11.17 0.86 -8.03
N ASP A 74 11.79 -0.21 -8.56
CA ASP A 74 11.47 -1.61 -8.20
C ASP A 74 11.55 -1.86 -6.69
N GLY A 75 12.52 -1.25 -6.00
CA GLY A 75 12.67 -1.35 -4.55
C GLY A 75 11.51 -0.73 -3.77
N GLU A 76 10.94 0.36 -4.29
CA GLU A 76 9.76 1.01 -3.70
C GLU A 76 8.48 0.24 -4.02
N CYS A 77 8.33 -0.24 -5.26
CA CYS A 77 7.25 -1.14 -5.68
C CYS A 77 7.18 -2.35 -4.76
N LYS A 78 8.30 -3.05 -4.57
CA LYS A 78 8.41 -4.20 -3.67
C LYS A 78 7.97 -3.82 -2.25
N ARG A 79 8.54 -2.75 -1.66
CA ARG A 79 8.17 -2.31 -0.31
C ARG A 79 6.67 -2.05 -0.15
N MET A 80 6.02 -1.44 -1.14
CA MET A 80 4.58 -1.21 -1.12
C MET A 80 3.79 -2.52 -1.22
N VAL A 81 4.19 -3.44 -2.09
CA VAL A 81 3.59 -4.78 -2.21
C VAL A 81 3.68 -5.53 -0.88
N ASP A 82 4.86 -5.59 -0.25
CA ASP A 82 5.07 -6.22 1.06
C ASP A 82 4.07 -5.69 2.10
N ALA A 83 3.94 -4.37 2.18
CA ALA A 83 3.05 -3.72 3.13
C ALA A 83 1.57 -4.03 2.86
N ILE A 84 1.16 -4.06 1.59
CA ILE A 84 -0.22 -4.36 1.18
C ILE A 84 -0.54 -5.84 1.46
N VAL A 85 0.37 -6.76 1.14
CA VAL A 85 0.22 -8.19 1.46
C VAL A 85 0.07 -8.39 2.96
N ASN A 86 0.93 -7.78 3.78
CA ASN A 86 0.82 -7.91 5.23
C ASN A 86 -0.52 -7.37 5.76
N ARG A 87 -1.01 -6.24 5.24
CA ARG A 87 -2.33 -5.72 5.61
C ARG A 87 -3.45 -6.70 5.26
N LEU A 88 -3.39 -7.30 4.07
CA LEU A 88 -4.38 -8.30 3.63
C LEU A 88 -4.42 -9.48 4.61
N LEU A 89 -3.26 -10.06 4.90
CA LEU A 89 -3.15 -11.23 5.78
C LEU A 89 -3.57 -10.93 7.22
N ASP A 90 -3.20 -9.76 7.75
CA ASP A 90 -3.60 -9.35 9.10
C ASP A 90 -5.07 -8.91 9.19
N GLY A 91 -5.70 -8.62 8.05
CA GLY A 91 -7.03 -8.01 8.00
C GLY A 91 -7.04 -6.53 8.42
N ARG A 92 -5.90 -5.84 8.40
CA ARG A 92 -5.76 -4.44 8.87
C ARG A 92 -5.93 -3.44 7.72
N PHE A 93 -7.13 -3.40 7.14
CA PHE A 93 -7.46 -2.50 6.03
C PHE A 93 -8.93 -2.05 6.06
N SER A 94 -9.27 -1.02 5.28
CA SER A 94 -10.61 -0.42 5.21
C SER A 94 -11.25 -0.57 3.81
N GLU A 95 -12.49 -0.11 3.62
CA GLU A 95 -13.30 -0.27 2.39
C GLU A 95 -12.68 0.28 1.07
N GLN A 96 -11.55 0.97 1.10
CA GLN A 96 -10.84 1.51 -0.07
C GLN A 96 -9.54 0.76 -0.40
N PHE A 97 -9.46 -0.50 0.02
CA PHE A 97 -8.25 -1.31 -0.14
C PHE A 97 -8.07 -1.89 -1.54
N LYS A 98 -9.12 -1.95 -2.37
CA LYS A 98 -9.04 -2.51 -3.73
C LYS A 98 -8.08 -1.74 -4.65
N ASP A 99 -8.01 -0.42 -4.58
CA ASP A 99 -7.04 0.36 -5.39
C ASP A 99 -5.59 -0.02 -5.03
N GLN A 100 -5.32 -0.31 -3.75
CA GLN A 100 -4.01 -0.78 -3.30
C GLN A 100 -3.71 -2.18 -3.83
N LEU A 101 -4.67 -3.10 -3.74
CA LEU A 101 -4.52 -4.46 -4.27
C LEU A 101 -4.35 -4.48 -5.79
N SER A 102 -5.12 -3.69 -6.54
CA SER A 102 -4.97 -3.60 -8.00
C SER A 102 -3.59 -3.10 -8.41
N MET A 103 -3.03 -2.14 -7.68
CA MET A 103 -1.64 -1.70 -7.89
C MET A 103 -0.67 -2.84 -7.57
N ALA A 104 -0.85 -3.53 -6.44
CA ALA A 104 0.04 -4.58 -6.00
C ALA A 104 0.04 -5.79 -6.97
N ILE A 105 -1.13 -6.18 -7.50
CA ILE A 105 -1.26 -7.20 -8.55
C ILE A 105 -0.46 -6.81 -9.79
N ARG A 106 -0.51 -5.53 -10.20
CA ARG A 106 0.21 -5.04 -11.38
C ARG A 106 1.74 -5.12 -11.21
N PHE A 107 2.22 -4.93 -9.98
CA PHE A 107 3.64 -4.93 -9.65
C PHE A 107 4.18 -6.34 -9.40
N ASP A 108 3.40 -7.22 -8.77
CA ASP A 108 3.83 -8.55 -8.36
C ASP A 108 2.62 -9.49 -8.21
N ALA A 109 2.15 -10.01 -9.35
CA ALA A 109 0.96 -10.85 -9.42
C ALA A 109 1.13 -12.18 -8.66
N ASP A 110 2.29 -12.82 -8.80
CA ASP A 110 2.60 -14.10 -8.16
C ASP A 110 2.53 -14.00 -6.64
N ARG A 111 3.13 -12.94 -6.09
CA ARG A 111 3.08 -12.71 -4.65
C ARG A 111 1.67 -12.44 -4.14
N LEU A 112 0.85 -11.74 -4.93
CA LEU A 112 -0.55 -11.50 -4.57
C LEU A 112 -1.38 -12.78 -4.69
N ALA A 113 -1.07 -13.67 -5.62
CA ALA A 113 -1.69 -14.98 -5.73
C ALA A 113 -1.42 -15.83 -4.49
N ASP A 114 -0.18 -15.88 -4.02
CA ASP A 114 0.19 -16.63 -2.82
C ASP A 114 -0.41 -16.04 -1.54
N ALA A 115 -0.44 -14.70 -1.44
CA ALA A 115 -1.13 -14.02 -0.36
C ALA A 115 -2.65 -14.31 -0.38
N ALA A 116 -3.27 -14.35 -1.56
CA ALA A 116 -4.69 -14.67 -1.70
C ALA A 116 -5.01 -16.11 -1.25
N LYS A 117 -4.18 -17.10 -1.62
CA LYS A 117 -4.32 -18.49 -1.13
C LYS A 117 -4.31 -18.55 0.40
N THR A 118 -3.39 -17.82 1.03
CA THR A 118 -3.30 -17.74 2.50
C THR A 118 -4.51 -17.03 3.10
N ALA A 119 -4.90 -15.88 2.54
CA ALA A 119 -6.03 -15.08 2.99
C ALA A 119 -7.38 -15.79 2.83
N ALA A 120 -7.52 -16.71 1.87
CA ALA A 120 -8.72 -17.53 1.69
C ALA A 120 -9.00 -18.45 2.89
N CYS A 121 -7.96 -18.79 3.68
CA CYS A 121 -8.07 -19.58 4.90
C CYS A 121 -8.29 -18.72 6.17
N SER A 122 -8.43 -17.40 6.04
CA SER A 122 -8.65 -16.52 7.20
C SER A 122 -9.98 -16.81 7.89
N ASP A 123 -10.00 -16.72 9.22
CA ASP A 123 -11.20 -16.69 10.06
C ASP A 123 -12.11 -15.48 9.78
N LYS A 124 -11.57 -14.40 9.20
CA LYS A 124 -12.29 -13.16 8.91
C LYS A 124 -12.95 -13.21 7.53
N ASP A 125 -14.29 -13.19 7.51
CA ASP A 125 -15.11 -13.21 6.28
C ASP A 125 -14.72 -12.13 5.27
N TYR A 126 -14.43 -10.91 5.74
CA TYR A 126 -14.04 -9.84 4.83
C TYR A 126 -12.67 -10.09 4.18
N VAL A 127 -11.72 -10.69 4.88
CA VAL A 127 -10.42 -11.07 4.30
C VAL A 127 -10.62 -12.13 3.21
N ARG A 128 -11.43 -13.16 3.47
CA ARG A 128 -11.77 -14.19 2.48
C ARG A 128 -12.45 -13.61 1.23
N ARG A 129 -13.36 -12.65 1.39
CA ARG A 129 -14.00 -11.95 0.25
C ARG A 129 -12.99 -11.20 -0.61
N TYR A 130 -11.99 -10.56 0.01
CA TYR A 130 -10.92 -9.89 -0.72
C TYR A 130 -9.98 -10.89 -1.40
N ALA A 131 -9.67 -12.02 -0.76
CA ALA A 131 -8.89 -13.10 -1.37
C ALA A 131 -9.57 -13.64 -2.64
N ALA A 132 -10.87 -13.96 -2.56
CA ALA A 132 -11.66 -14.42 -3.70
C ALA A 132 -11.69 -13.39 -4.84
N TRP A 133 -11.81 -12.09 -4.50
CA TRP A 133 -11.74 -11.03 -5.48
C TRP A 133 -10.37 -10.96 -6.18
N ILE A 134 -9.27 -11.14 -5.44
CA ILE A 134 -7.90 -11.17 -6.03
C ILE A 134 -7.78 -12.35 -6.99
N SER A 135 -8.17 -13.56 -6.58
CA SER A 135 -8.13 -14.75 -7.44
C SER A 135 -8.90 -14.53 -8.75
N ASN A 136 -10.13 -14.03 -8.66
CA ASN A 136 -10.93 -13.76 -9.87
C ASN A 136 -10.27 -12.74 -10.81
N VAL A 137 -9.62 -11.70 -10.26
CA VAL A 137 -8.91 -10.69 -11.07
C VAL A 137 -7.70 -11.32 -11.78
N LEU A 138 -6.95 -12.17 -11.08
CA LEU A 138 -5.77 -12.85 -11.64
C LEU A 138 -6.16 -13.86 -12.73
N ASP A 139 -7.25 -14.60 -12.55
CA ASP A 139 -7.75 -15.56 -13.54
C ASP A 139 -8.30 -14.89 -14.81
N SER A 140 -8.66 -13.60 -14.72
CA SER A 140 -9.23 -12.81 -15.82
C SER A 140 -8.21 -11.92 -16.55
N SER A 141 -6.94 -11.94 -16.12
CA SER A 141 -5.86 -11.07 -16.66
C SER A 141 -4.96 -11.84 -17.63
#